data_AF-A0A9E5W4J2-F1
#
_entry.id   AF-A0A9E5W4J2-F1
#
_cell.length_a   1.000
_cell.length_b   1.000
_cell.length_c   1.000
_cell.angle_alpha   90.00
_cell.angle_beta   90.00
_cell.angle_gamma   90.00
#
_symmetry.space_group_name_H-M   'P 1'
#
loop_
_entity.id
_entity.type
_entity.pdbx_description
1 polymer ?
#
loop_
_entity_poly.entity_id
_entity_poly.type
_entity_poly.pdbx_seq_one_letter_code
_entity_poly.pdbx_strand_id
1 'polypeptide(L)'
;MQIGIPRVLSFFYYYPFYKTFLESLGCSVRLSPPTSAKTLDRLSICPTDEPCISVKLAFPHTAALVEAGVERLFIPTLTSADRYSYYCPKHIGLPAMLRNGLELPPEMILSPVLDWREQPRRSCESFVAVGRRCGASAEAARNAFFKAWRFQNYFQQKMAAEKWLYPEALERLVGVKMFRRNRPYNPQADFCGALRVGVVGHSYILYDYVAHNLVERLREHATVLVPEMVPRRALSRALSAVPYGRELWSFEQVIAGSALYWLEDSLIDALILVSPFECGPEAVVEVFLEREAERRRIPFLILTVDEQSGEAGLVTRMEAFLDTVSGSAAQRGGAAAAKNKTLSSTPARFMPPSLPVKRLLGFPNLGRLGAALATLFNADRERAIAPLPVTKRTVELGAELAPEFMCYPLAVTIGQMREYLEAGANTLVMVGGKGRCRLGWYAELQETLLKRAGYDFEMITIHSPLPLNKNFRPFAALVGRLLEDRPASKIISNAWLAYRKAVYLEAAEKLLYKLRAREKERGGADRAYRVFEAELAEATSLRAMQKSFQRFQEYCRTAPRVEGPPPLRVRLIGEIYAVLENFVNHDLARALGSLNEIRIEVETEITVLNWLRYNIFHTP
;
A
#
# COMPACT_ATOMS: atom_id res chain seq x y z
N MET A 1 -10.80 15.26 33.95
CA MET A 1 -10.77 14.10 33.04
C MET A 1 -9.33 13.79 32.66
N GLN A 2 -8.86 12.58 32.97
CA GLN A 2 -7.58 12.03 32.56
C GLN A 2 -7.73 11.24 31.24
N ILE A 3 -6.96 11.63 30.23
CA ILE A 3 -6.99 11.04 28.89
C ILE A 3 -5.67 10.32 28.61
N GLY A 4 -5.76 9.04 28.24
CA GLY A 4 -4.64 8.23 27.79
C GLY A 4 -4.27 8.47 26.32
N ILE A 5 -2.98 8.61 26.02
CA ILE A 5 -2.45 8.56 24.64
C ILE A 5 -1.40 7.44 24.56
N PRO A 6 -1.59 6.41 23.71
CA PRO A 6 -0.59 5.37 23.54
C PRO A 6 0.65 5.94 22.83
N ARG A 7 1.85 5.62 23.33
CA ARG A 7 3.15 6.05 22.77
C ARG A 7 3.53 5.20 21.56
N VAL A 8 2.69 5.23 20.53
CA VAL A 8 2.82 4.38 19.34
C VAL A 8 2.36 5.15 18.10
N LEU A 9 2.85 4.76 16.92
CA LEU A 9 2.33 5.25 15.64
C LEU A 9 2.29 6.79 15.57
N SER A 10 1.10 7.38 15.48
CA SER A 10 0.92 8.83 15.30
C SER A 10 1.43 9.69 16.47
N PHE A 11 1.65 9.09 17.65
CA PHE A 11 2.34 9.75 18.76
C PHE A 11 3.65 10.41 18.28
N PHE A 12 4.47 9.66 17.54
CA PHE A 12 5.79 10.09 17.06
C PHE A 12 5.75 11.17 15.97
N TYR A 13 4.56 11.61 15.56
CA TYR A 13 4.38 12.68 14.58
C TYR A 13 3.60 13.87 15.15
N TYR A 14 2.61 13.60 15.99
CA TYR A 14 1.57 14.56 16.35
C TYR A 14 1.34 14.70 17.86
N TYR A 15 2.15 14.07 18.72
CA TYR A 15 1.98 14.24 20.16
C TYR A 15 1.99 15.71 20.65
N PRO A 16 2.86 16.62 20.15
CA PRO A 16 2.82 18.03 20.53
C PRO A 16 1.46 18.68 20.25
N PHE A 17 0.84 18.34 19.11
CA PHE A 17 -0.53 18.72 18.77
C PHE A 17 -1.55 18.12 19.74
N TYR A 18 -1.53 16.80 19.98
CA TYR A 18 -2.50 16.12 20.84
C TYR A 18 -2.47 16.66 22.28
N LYS A 19 -1.27 16.78 22.87
CA LYS A 19 -1.08 17.28 24.24
C LYS A 19 -1.59 18.72 24.36
N THR A 20 -1.18 19.60 23.44
CA THR A 20 -1.59 21.01 23.48
C THR A 20 -3.09 21.17 23.35
N PHE A 21 -3.73 20.38 22.48
CA PHE A 21 -5.18 20.41 22.32
C PHE A 21 -5.89 20.01 23.62
N LEU A 22 -5.56 18.84 24.17
CA LEU A 22 -6.23 18.30 25.36
C LEU A 22 -5.98 19.14 26.62
N GLU A 23 -4.74 19.58 26.86
CA GLU A 23 -4.42 20.43 28.02
C GLU A 23 -5.08 21.81 27.92
N SER A 24 -5.23 22.36 26.69
CA SER A 24 -5.96 23.62 26.49
C SER A 24 -7.47 23.49 26.73
N LEU A 25 -8.00 22.26 26.79
CA LEU A 25 -9.37 21.96 27.20
C LEU A 25 -9.49 21.70 28.72
N GLY A 26 -8.38 21.76 29.47
CA GLY A 26 -8.36 21.43 30.90
C GLY A 26 -8.28 19.92 31.19
N CYS A 27 -7.98 19.08 30.21
CA CYS A 27 -7.77 17.64 30.42
C CYS A 27 -6.33 17.36 30.86
N SER A 28 -6.14 16.35 31.71
CA SER A 28 -4.80 15.83 32.02
C SER A 28 -4.46 14.68 31.07
N VAL A 29 -3.20 14.62 30.61
CA VAL A 29 -2.75 13.62 29.65
C VAL A 29 -1.88 12.58 30.35
N ARG A 30 -2.20 11.30 30.15
CA ARG A 30 -1.38 10.16 30.58
C ARG A 30 -0.83 9.43 29.35
N LEU A 31 0.46 9.17 29.33
CA LEU A 31 1.09 8.36 28.30
C LEU A 31 1.19 6.90 28.74
N SER A 32 1.13 5.96 27.79
CA SER A 32 1.55 4.59 28.06
C SER A 32 3.05 4.57 28.43
N PRO A 33 3.55 3.54 29.15
CA PRO A 33 4.98 3.36 29.34
C PRO A 33 5.72 3.30 27.99
N PRO A 34 7.03 3.64 27.93
CA PRO A 34 7.86 3.35 26.78
C PRO A 34 7.85 1.87 26.42
N THR A 35 7.99 1.55 25.14
CA THR A 35 8.16 0.18 24.65
C THR A 35 9.36 -0.47 25.34
N SER A 36 9.21 -1.72 25.74
CA SER A 36 10.24 -2.53 26.39
C SER A 36 10.04 -4.00 26.05
N ALA A 37 10.95 -4.88 26.45
CA ALA A 37 10.76 -6.33 26.35
C ALA A 37 9.39 -6.78 26.90
N LYS A 38 8.95 -6.23 28.05
CA LYS A 38 7.63 -6.52 28.63
C LYS A 38 6.45 -6.11 27.74
N THR A 39 6.64 -5.09 26.89
CA THR A 39 5.63 -4.68 25.92
C THR A 39 5.58 -5.67 24.75
N LEU A 40 6.74 -6.15 24.30
CA LEU A 40 6.86 -7.14 23.23
C LEU A 40 6.28 -8.51 23.64
N ASP A 41 6.47 -8.92 24.89
CA ASP A 41 5.87 -10.14 25.46
C ASP A 41 4.34 -10.13 25.44
N ARG A 42 3.74 -8.93 25.28
CA ARG A 42 2.29 -8.70 25.26
C ARG A 42 1.74 -8.44 23.85
N LEU A 43 2.50 -8.69 22.78
CA LEU A 43 2.02 -8.51 21.40
C LEU A 43 0.85 -9.43 21.05
N SER A 44 0.71 -10.57 21.71
CA SER A 44 -0.43 -11.50 21.57
C SER A 44 -1.79 -10.91 21.97
N ILE A 45 -1.82 -9.72 22.58
CA ILE A 45 -3.06 -8.95 22.77
C ILE A 45 -3.63 -8.49 21.43
N CYS A 46 -2.79 -8.32 20.40
CA CYS A 46 -3.28 -8.11 19.04
C CYS A 46 -4.00 -9.40 18.58
N PRO A 47 -5.27 -9.33 18.16
CA PRO A 47 -6.07 -10.53 17.85
C PRO A 47 -5.69 -11.19 16.51
N THR A 48 -4.66 -10.69 15.83
CA THR A 48 -4.23 -11.15 14.51
C THR A 48 -2.75 -10.86 14.30
N ASP A 49 -2.09 -11.71 13.50
CA ASP A 49 -0.68 -11.56 13.15
C ASP A 49 -0.43 -10.75 11.87
N GLU A 50 -1.48 -10.37 11.11
CA GLU A 50 -1.36 -9.59 9.85
C GLU A 50 -0.86 -8.12 9.97
N PRO A 51 -1.12 -7.37 11.06
CA PRO A 51 -0.67 -5.99 11.14
C PRO A 51 0.85 -5.89 11.30
N CYS A 52 1.46 -4.84 10.74
CA CYS A 52 2.87 -4.57 11.00
C CYS A 52 3.14 -4.42 12.52
N ILE A 53 4.38 -4.70 12.94
CA ILE A 53 4.80 -4.65 14.35
C ILE A 53 4.36 -3.36 15.06
N SER A 54 4.41 -2.21 14.38
CA SER A 54 3.99 -0.92 14.94
C SER A 54 2.50 -0.85 15.29
N VAL A 55 1.66 -1.55 14.53
CA VAL A 55 0.23 -1.67 14.79
C VAL A 55 -0.03 -2.72 15.87
N LYS A 56 0.69 -3.86 15.86
CA LYS A 56 0.62 -4.84 16.96
C LYS A 56 0.94 -4.19 18.30
N LEU A 57 1.99 -3.37 18.37
CA LEU A 57 2.38 -2.59 19.56
C LEU A 57 1.29 -1.66 20.09
N ALA A 58 0.37 -1.21 19.24
CA ALA A 58 -0.70 -0.32 19.68
C ALA A 58 -1.65 -1.00 20.68
N PHE A 59 -1.80 -2.32 20.59
CA PHE A 59 -2.65 -3.12 21.49
C PHE A 59 -2.12 -3.14 22.93
N PRO A 60 -0.89 -3.60 23.23
CA PRO A 60 -0.36 -3.58 24.59
C PRO A 60 -0.19 -2.17 25.14
N HIS A 61 0.14 -1.15 24.32
CA HIS A 61 0.18 0.24 24.80
C HIS A 61 -1.20 0.75 25.22
N THR A 62 -2.24 0.40 24.47
CA THR A 62 -3.62 0.79 24.79
C THR A 62 -4.12 0.02 26.01
N ALA A 63 -3.86 -1.29 26.08
CA ALA A 63 -4.21 -2.12 27.24
C ALA A 63 -3.55 -1.59 28.53
N ALA A 64 -2.27 -1.22 28.49
CA ALA A 64 -1.56 -0.65 29.64
C ALA A 64 -2.19 0.67 30.14
N LEU A 65 -2.79 1.47 29.25
CA LEU A 65 -3.52 2.69 29.63
C LEU A 65 -4.86 2.37 30.27
N VAL A 66 -5.58 1.38 29.74
CA VAL A 66 -6.85 0.90 30.31
C VAL A 66 -6.62 0.34 31.71
N GLU A 67 -5.61 -0.52 31.88
CA GLU A 67 -5.17 -1.07 33.18
C GLU A 67 -4.77 0.02 34.16
N ALA A 68 -4.20 1.12 33.66
CA ALA A 68 -3.83 2.27 34.46
C ALA A 68 -5.00 3.19 34.85
N GLY A 69 -6.23 2.85 34.46
CA GLY A 69 -7.45 3.52 34.89
C GLY A 69 -7.72 4.88 34.25
N VAL A 70 -7.27 5.12 33.01
CA VAL A 70 -7.63 6.36 32.29
C VAL A 70 -9.13 6.41 31.98
N GLU A 71 -9.74 7.59 32.03
CA GLU A 71 -11.18 7.76 31.80
C GLU A 71 -11.56 7.62 30.32
N ARG A 72 -10.64 8.05 29.45
CA ARG A 72 -10.78 8.06 27.99
C ARG A 72 -9.43 7.83 27.33
N LEU A 73 -9.43 7.30 26.11
CA LEU A 73 -8.28 7.18 25.22
C LEU A 73 -8.41 8.18 24.08
N PHE A 74 -7.32 8.83 23.70
CA PHE A 74 -7.28 9.71 22.53
C PHE A 74 -6.48 9.05 21.42
N ILE A 75 -7.20 8.57 20.40
CA ILE A 75 -6.65 7.81 19.27
C ILE A 75 -7.32 8.36 18.01
N PRO A 76 -6.72 9.36 17.32
CA PRO A 76 -7.35 10.02 16.20
C PRO A 76 -7.37 9.15 14.94
N THR A 77 -8.40 9.34 14.10
CA THR A 77 -8.44 8.78 12.75
C THR A 77 -7.65 9.70 11.82
N LEU A 78 -6.51 9.23 11.34
CA LEU A 78 -5.69 9.97 10.37
C LEU A 78 -6.06 9.54 8.96
N THR A 79 -6.77 10.38 8.21
CA THR A 79 -7.23 10.07 6.84
C THR A 79 -6.26 10.62 5.79
N SER A 80 -5.90 11.90 5.87
CA SER A 80 -5.00 12.54 4.90
C SER A 80 -4.25 13.72 5.53
N ALA A 81 -2.98 13.92 5.16
CA ALA A 81 -2.21 15.11 5.55
C ALA A 81 -2.43 16.30 4.60
N ASP A 82 -2.86 16.04 3.35
CA ASP A 82 -3.02 17.02 2.29
C ASP A 82 -4.08 16.58 1.26
N ARG A 83 -4.19 17.31 0.13
CA ARG A 83 -5.19 17.08 -0.93
C ARG A 83 -4.94 15.84 -1.80
N TYR A 84 -3.73 15.33 -1.82
CA TYR A 84 -3.28 14.31 -2.77
C TYR A 84 -2.99 12.97 -2.08
N SER A 85 -2.59 13.00 -0.80
CA SER A 85 -2.21 11.80 -0.05
C SER A 85 -3.32 11.21 0.83
N TYR A 86 -3.04 10.00 1.32
CA TYR A 86 -3.75 9.34 2.41
C TYR A 86 -2.74 8.80 3.42
N TYR A 87 -3.14 8.59 4.67
CA TYR A 87 -2.36 7.71 5.54
C TYR A 87 -2.58 6.24 5.17
N CYS A 88 -1.72 5.35 5.67
CA CYS A 88 -1.89 3.93 5.43
C CYS A 88 -3.25 3.44 5.99
N PRO A 89 -3.88 2.43 5.37
CA PRO A 89 -5.16 1.90 5.84
C PRO A 89 -5.15 1.44 7.30
N LYS A 90 -4.02 0.90 7.79
CA LYS A 90 -3.88 0.47 9.19
C LYS A 90 -3.92 1.66 10.17
N HIS A 91 -3.39 2.83 9.79
CA HIS A 91 -3.53 4.08 10.56
C HIS A 91 -4.97 4.61 10.56
N ILE A 92 -5.64 4.57 9.40
CA ILE A 92 -7.04 5.01 9.27
C ILE A 92 -7.95 4.15 10.15
N GLY A 93 -7.75 2.82 10.11
CA GLY A 93 -8.54 1.84 10.84
C GLY A 93 -8.17 1.67 12.32
N LEU A 94 -7.05 2.24 12.78
CA LEU A 94 -6.50 2.01 14.12
C LEU A 94 -7.51 2.20 15.27
N PRO A 95 -8.32 3.27 15.31
CA PRO A 95 -9.28 3.45 16.40
C PRO A 95 -10.33 2.32 16.44
N ALA A 96 -10.78 1.85 15.29
CA ALA A 96 -11.75 0.75 15.20
C ALA A 96 -11.11 -0.59 15.55
N MET A 97 -9.89 -0.84 15.08
CA MET A 97 -9.10 -2.04 15.41
C MET A 97 -8.89 -2.16 16.92
N LEU A 98 -8.44 -1.09 17.59
CA LEU A 98 -8.21 -1.10 19.03
C LEU A 98 -9.53 -1.23 19.82
N ARG A 99 -10.59 -0.55 19.38
CA ARG A 99 -11.91 -0.67 20.02
C ARG A 99 -12.40 -2.11 20.00
N ASN A 100 -12.44 -2.71 18.82
CA ASN A 100 -13.02 -4.04 18.64
C ASN A 100 -12.10 -5.13 19.21
N GLY A 101 -10.78 -5.03 18.99
CA GLY A 101 -9.85 -6.05 19.45
C GLY A 101 -9.53 -6.01 20.94
N LEU A 102 -9.83 -4.91 21.64
CA LEU A 102 -9.76 -4.83 23.11
C LEU A 102 -11.16 -4.74 23.75
N GLU A 103 -12.22 -4.95 22.97
CA GLU A 103 -13.62 -4.91 23.43
C GLU A 103 -13.99 -3.63 24.23
N LEU A 104 -13.44 -2.50 23.82
CA LEU A 104 -13.62 -1.23 24.53
C LEU A 104 -15.01 -0.63 24.25
N PRO A 105 -15.67 -0.04 25.26
CA PRO A 105 -16.96 0.57 25.04
C PRO A 105 -16.82 1.83 24.15
N PRO A 106 -17.83 2.16 23.31
CA PRO A 106 -17.71 3.20 22.28
C PRO A 106 -17.27 4.58 22.80
N GLU A 107 -17.68 4.92 24.02
CA GLU A 107 -17.38 6.18 24.67
C GLU A 107 -15.94 6.27 25.16
N MET A 108 -15.23 5.15 25.34
CA MET A 108 -13.86 5.10 25.83
C MET A 108 -12.89 5.79 24.88
N ILE A 109 -13.15 5.75 23.57
CA ILE A 109 -12.25 6.32 22.56
C ILE A 109 -12.75 7.70 22.08
N LEU A 110 -11.86 8.67 22.17
CA LEU A 110 -11.93 9.97 21.53
C LEU A 110 -11.13 9.91 20.22
N SER A 111 -11.84 9.77 19.10
CA SER A 111 -11.23 9.59 17.77
C SER A 111 -11.62 10.72 16.82
N PRO A 112 -11.08 11.94 16.98
CA PRO A 112 -11.30 12.98 16.00
C PRO A 112 -10.65 12.60 14.67
N VAL A 113 -11.26 13.02 13.57
CA VAL A 113 -10.80 12.78 12.21
C VAL A 113 -9.91 13.93 11.76
N LEU A 114 -8.72 13.59 11.27
CA LEU A 114 -7.82 14.52 10.57
C LEU A 114 -7.85 14.18 9.08
N ASP A 115 -8.51 15.04 8.31
CA ASP A 115 -8.67 14.93 6.86
C ASP A 115 -8.55 16.31 6.21
N TRP A 116 -7.42 16.53 5.53
CA TRP A 116 -7.12 17.76 4.81
C TRP A 116 -7.47 17.68 3.32
N ARG A 117 -8.03 16.55 2.84
CA ARG A 117 -8.27 16.31 1.42
C ARG A 117 -9.55 16.96 0.91
N GLU A 118 -10.67 16.63 1.55
CA GLU A 118 -11.98 17.02 1.04
C GLU A 118 -12.50 18.30 1.71
N GLN A 119 -12.40 18.40 3.03
CA GLN A 119 -12.94 19.53 3.79
C GLN A 119 -12.09 19.84 5.03
N PRO A 120 -11.03 20.66 4.90
CA PRO A 120 -10.19 21.13 6.01
C PRO A 120 -10.97 21.62 7.25
N ARG A 121 -12.15 22.22 7.05
CA ARG A 121 -13.03 22.66 8.14
C ARG A 121 -13.61 21.51 8.96
N ARG A 122 -13.88 20.34 8.35
CA ARG A 122 -14.36 19.14 9.04
C ARG A 122 -13.36 18.60 10.05
N SER A 123 -12.06 18.75 9.79
CA SER A 123 -11.03 18.41 10.77
C SER A 123 -11.24 19.22 12.04
N CYS A 124 -11.33 20.55 11.93
CA CYS A 124 -11.61 21.41 13.08
C CYS A 124 -12.93 21.05 13.77
N GLU A 125 -14.00 20.79 13.02
CA GLU A 125 -15.31 20.41 13.58
C GLU A 125 -15.27 19.08 14.34
N SER A 126 -14.54 18.10 13.83
CA SER A 126 -14.34 16.80 14.50
C SER A 126 -13.61 16.96 15.84
N PHE A 127 -12.58 17.81 15.89
CA PHE A 127 -11.92 18.16 17.14
C PHE A 127 -12.82 18.95 18.08
N VAL A 128 -13.64 19.88 17.57
CA VAL A 128 -14.64 20.60 18.39
C VAL A 128 -15.64 19.63 19.01
N ALA A 129 -16.07 18.58 18.29
CA ALA A 129 -16.95 17.54 18.85
C ALA A 129 -16.28 16.78 20.01
N VAL A 130 -14.98 16.48 19.90
CA VAL A 130 -14.21 15.93 21.03
C VAL A 130 -14.12 16.93 22.18
N GLY A 131 -13.86 18.20 21.91
CA GLY A 131 -13.80 19.24 22.93
C GLY A 131 -15.10 19.37 23.73
N ARG A 132 -16.26 19.23 23.08
CA ARG A 132 -17.57 19.16 23.76
C ARG A 132 -17.69 17.94 24.67
N ARG A 133 -17.21 16.77 24.23
CA ARG A 133 -17.15 15.55 25.05
C ARG A 133 -16.20 15.71 26.26
N CYS A 134 -15.24 16.62 26.17
CA CYS A 134 -14.37 17.01 27.28
C CYS A 134 -14.98 18.10 28.19
N GLY A 135 -16.21 18.56 27.94
CA GLY A 135 -16.88 19.61 28.73
C GLY A 135 -16.56 21.05 28.30
N ALA A 136 -15.84 21.25 27.18
CA ALA A 136 -15.50 22.59 26.70
C ALA A 136 -16.59 23.17 25.76
N SER A 137 -16.68 24.50 25.73
CA SER A 137 -17.50 25.20 24.73
C SER A 137 -16.94 25.01 23.31
N ALA A 138 -17.77 25.19 22.29
CA ALA A 138 -17.34 25.06 20.89
C ALA A 138 -16.24 26.08 20.53
N GLU A 139 -16.29 27.27 21.12
CA GLU A 139 -15.30 28.31 20.94
C GLU A 139 -13.97 27.94 21.61
N ALA A 140 -14.01 27.51 22.88
CA ALA A 140 -12.82 27.05 23.60
C ALA A 140 -12.14 25.90 22.85
N ALA A 141 -12.92 24.93 22.34
CA ALA A 141 -12.39 23.81 21.58
C ALA A 141 -11.76 24.22 20.24
N ARG A 142 -12.36 25.19 19.55
CA ARG A 142 -11.80 25.76 18.31
C ARG A 142 -10.48 26.49 18.59
N ASN A 143 -10.42 27.28 19.66
CA ASN A 143 -9.21 27.98 20.07
C ASN A 143 -8.10 27.00 20.47
N ALA A 144 -8.44 25.94 21.21
CA ALA A 144 -7.51 24.85 21.54
C ALA A 144 -6.95 24.17 20.29
N PHE A 145 -7.80 23.89 19.28
CA PHE A 145 -7.37 23.29 18.01
C PHE A 145 -6.34 24.16 17.28
N PHE A 146 -6.62 25.45 17.09
CA PHE A 146 -5.69 26.35 16.39
C PHE A 146 -4.41 26.59 17.18
N LYS A 147 -4.50 26.69 18.52
CA LYS A 147 -3.31 26.77 19.38
C LYS A 147 -2.43 25.53 19.22
N ALA A 148 -3.02 24.34 19.27
CA ALA A 148 -2.32 23.08 19.04
C ALA A 148 -1.68 23.02 17.65
N TRP A 149 -2.41 23.44 16.61
CA TRP A 149 -1.90 23.43 15.23
C TRP A 149 -0.70 24.37 15.06
N ARG A 150 -0.75 25.57 15.64
CA ARG A 150 0.38 26.51 15.63
C ARG A 150 1.60 25.92 16.34
N PHE A 151 1.40 25.28 17.49
CA PHE A 151 2.49 24.64 18.23
C PHE A 151 3.10 23.47 17.47
N GLN A 152 2.28 22.64 16.82
CA GLN A 152 2.77 21.55 15.95
C GLN A 152 3.65 22.06 14.81
N ASN A 153 3.24 23.14 14.13
CA ASN A 153 4.03 23.73 13.06
C ASN A 153 5.35 24.33 13.60
N TYR A 154 5.29 25.01 14.74
CA TYR A 154 6.49 25.52 15.42
C TYR A 154 7.46 24.39 15.78
N PHE A 155 6.94 23.30 16.35
CA PHE A 155 7.72 22.11 16.71
C PHE A 155 8.44 21.52 15.49
N GLN A 156 7.73 21.31 14.39
CA GLN A 156 8.32 20.79 13.14
C GLN A 156 9.36 21.74 12.53
N GLN A 157 9.09 23.05 12.53
CA GLN A 157 10.04 24.05 12.02
C GLN A 157 11.31 24.09 12.87
N LYS A 158 11.18 23.99 14.20
CA LYS A 158 12.31 23.98 15.11
C LYS A 158 13.17 22.73 14.96
N MET A 159 12.57 21.54 14.81
CA MET A 159 13.33 20.32 14.51
C MET A 159 14.17 20.46 13.24
N ALA A 160 13.57 20.96 12.16
CA ALA A 160 14.28 21.15 10.90
C ALA A 160 15.39 22.22 10.99
N ALA A 161 15.11 23.36 11.63
CA ALA A 161 16.06 24.47 11.73
C ALA A 161 17.27 24.13 12.61
N GLU A 162 17.03 23.47 13.74
CA GLU A 162 18.07 23.15 14.74
C GLU A 162 18.68 21.76 14.54
N LYS A 163 18.19 21.00 13.53
CA LYS A 163 18.58 19.62 13.23
C LYS A 163 18.45 18.67 14.43
N TRP A 164 17.35 18.79 15.18
CA TRP A 164 17.09 17.93 16.34
C TRP A 164 16.43 16.62 15.92
N LEU A 165 16.75 15.55 16.63
CA LEU A 165 15.96 14.33 16.60
C LEU A 165 14.59 14.57 17.25
N TYR A 166 13.59 13.80 16.85
CA TYR A 166 12.26 13.90 17.44
C TYR A 166 12.24 13.74 18.98
N PRO A 167 12.95 12.76 19.58
CA PRO A 167 13.10 12.64 21.04
C PRO A 167 13.69 13.89 21.71
N GLU A 168 14.71 14.49 21.12
CA GLU A 168 15.37 15.70 21.65
C GLU A 168 14.40 16.88 21.65
N ALA A 169 13.60 17.03 20.60
CA ALA A 169 12.59 18.08 20.51
C ALA A 169 11.44 17.87 21.49
N LEU A 170 10.99 16.62 21.70
CA LEU A 170 9.98 16.30 22.72
C LEU A 170 10.45 16.67 24.12
N GLU A 171 11.68 16.33 24.48
CA GLU A 171 12.21 16.64 25.80
C GLU A 171 12.33 18.16 25.99
N ARG A 172 12.91 18.87 25.01
CA ARG A 172 13.19 20.32 25.10
C ARG A 172 11.95 21.19 25.03
N LEU A 173 10.97 20.85 24.19
CA LEU A 173 9.82 21.71 23.90
C LEU A 173 8.53 21.25 24.58
N VAL A 174 8.41 19.96 24.92
CA VAL A 174 7.18 19.37 25.45
C VAL A 174 7.37 18.82 26.87
N GLY A 175 8.61 18.65 27.32
CA GLY A 175 8.94 18.10 28.64
C GLY A 175 8.74 16.60 28.74
N VAL A 176 8.68 15.88 27.61
CA VAL A 176 8.52 14.42 27.59
C VAL A 176 9.86 13.76 27.32
N LYS A 177 10.39 13.09 28.35
CA LYS A 177 11.59 12.27 28.23
C LYS A 177 11.29 11.00 27.43
N MET A 178 12.12 10.74 26.44
CA MET A 178 12.24 9.45 25.78
C MET A 178 13.40 8.68 26.42
N PHE A 179 13.45 7.37 26.19
CA PHE A 179 14.61 6.59 26.61
C PHE A 179 15.87 7.14 25.93
N ARG A 180 16.92 7.35 26.71
CA ARG A 180 18.25 7.73 26.23
C ARG A 180 19.27 7.07 27.14
N ARG A 181 20.30 6.49 26.53
CA ARG A 181 21.42 5.91 27.28
C ARG A 181 22.44 7.02 27.59
N ASN A 182 22.90 7.07 28.85
CA ASN A 182 23.90 8.06 29.30
C ASN A 182 25.35 7.67 28.97
N ARG A 183 25.57 6.45 28.46
CA ARG A 183 26.89 5.91 28.10
C ARG A 183 26.85 5.48 26.63
N PRO A 184 27.98 5.54 25.92
CA PRO A 184 28.04 5.05 24.55
C PRO A 184 27.62 3.58 24.47
N TYR A 185 26.98 3.22 23.37
CA TYR A 185 26.61 1.84 23.07
C TYR A 185 27.85 1.03 22.71
N ASN A 186 28.71 1.60 21.86
CA ASN A 186 29.99 1.02 21.49
C ASN A 186 31.15 1.92 21.97
N PRO A 187 31.86 1.56 23.05
CA PRO A 187 33.02 2.30 23.54
C PRO A 187 34.18 2.40 22.56
N GLN A 188 34.21 1.55 21.52
CA GLN A 188 35.21 1.53 20.45
C GLN A 188 34.74 2.26 19.20
N ALA A 189 33.53 2.85 19.20
CA ALA A 189 33.04 3.61 18.06
C ALA A 189 33.96 4.80 17.75
N ASP A 190 34.43 4.88 16.52
CA ASP A 190 35.20 6.00 16.00
C ASP A 190 34.29 6.91 15.18
N PHE A 191 34.09 8.13 15.67
CA PHE A 191 33.18 9.09 15.04
C PHE A 191 33.84 9.75 13.83
N CYS A 192 33.32 9.48 12.64
CA CYS A 192 33.72 10.15 11.42
C CYS A 192 32.72 11.24 11.03
N GLY A 193 32.99 12.49 11.41
CA GLY A 193 32.12 13.62 11.09
C GLY A 193 31.95 13.90 9.59
N ALA A 194 32.91 13.47 8.77
CA ALA A 194 32.87 13.61 7.31
C ALA A 194 31.91 12.61 6.65
N LEU A 195 31.63 11.46 7.29
CA LEU A 195 30.70 10.46 6.78
C LEU A 195 29.26 10.90 7.10
N ARG A 196 28.46 11.16 6.07
CA ARG A 196 27.07 11.60 6.20
C ARG A 196 26.14 10.45 5.83
N VAL A 197 25.36 9.97 6.78
CA VAL A 197 24.43 8.86 6.56
C VAL A 197 23.00 9.37 6.66
N GLY A 198 22.25 9.24 5.57
CA GLY A 198 20.81 9.47 5.59
C GLY A 198 20.11 8.24 6.15
N VAL A 199 19.29 8.41 7.17
CA VAL A 199 18.52 7.34 7.79
C VAL A 199 17.05 7.67 7.65
N VAL A 200 16.32 6.88 6.87
CA VAL A 200 14.88 7.05 6.65
C VAL A 200 14.11 5.85 7.18
N GLY A 201 12.86 6.08 7.53
CA GLY A 201 11.96 5.11 8.13
C GLY A 201 10.90 5.84 8.93
N HIS A 202 9.90 5.13 9.41
CA HIS A 202 8.90 5.73 10.27
C HIS A 202 9.49 6.19 11.62
N SER A 203 9.10 7.37 12.10
CA SER A 203 9.56 7.92 13.39
C SER A 203 9.18 7.01 14.56
N TYR A 204 8.07 6.26 14.45
CA TYR A 204 7.64 5.23 15.40
C TYR A 204 8.42 3.92 15.32
N ILE A 205 9.39 3.81 14.42
CA ILE A 205 10.40 2.75 14.38
C ILE A 205 11.76 3.32 14.76
N LEU A 206 12.18 4.42 14.12
CA LEU A 206 13.49 5.05 14.32
C LEU A 206 13.77 5.40 15.80
N TYR A 207 12.73 5.73 16.56
CA TYR A 207 12.83 6.17 17.95
C TYR A 207 12.10 5.26 18.95
N ASP A 208 11.73 4.06 18.51
CA ASP A 208 11.11 3.05 19.38
C ASP A 208 12.13 1.96 19.76
N TYR A 209 11.85 1.26 20.85
CA TYR A 209 12.69 0.19 21.38
C TYR A 209 12.90 -0.94 20.37
N VAL A 210 11.93 -1.20 19.49
CA VAL A 210 12.03 -2.28 18.49
C VAL A 210 13.23 -2.12 17.56
N ALA A 211 13.63 -0.89 17.24
CA ALA A 211 14.82 -0.63 16.42
C ALA A 211 16.11 -0.56 17.24
N HIS A 212 16.09 -0.91 18.54
CA HIS A 212 17.25 -0.97 19.42
C HIS A 212 18.09 0.32 19.49
N ASN A 213 17.42 1.49 19.42
CA ASN A 213 18.03 2.82 19.39
C ASN A 213 19.03 3.02 18.24
N LEU A 214 18.77 2.42 17.08
CA LEU A 214 19.64 2.42 15.90
C LEU A 214 20.16 3.83 15.52
N VAL A 215 19.30 4.85 15.56
CA VAL A 215 19.70 6.23 15.22
C VAL A 215 20.75 6.78 16.20
N GLU A 216 20.63 6.49 17.50
CA GLU A 216 21.64 6.92 18.48
C GLU A 216 22.97 6.21 18.25
N ARG A 217 22.94 4.89 17.95
CA ARG A 217 24.14 4.10 17.65
C ARG A 217 24.85 4.61 16.39
N LEU A 218 24.10 4.87 15.32
CA LEU A 218 24.66 5.43 14.09
C LEU A 218 25.37 6.77 14.32
N ARG A 219 24.88 7.60 15.25
CA ARG A 219 25.52 8.88 15.60
C ARG A 219 26.86 8.72 16.32
N GLU A 220 27.18 7.54 16.86
CA GLU A 220 28.51 7.25 17.42
C GLU A 220 29.56 7.10 16.32
N HIS A 221 29.15 6.79 15.09
CA HIS A 221 30.06 6.52 13.96
C HIS A 221 30.02 7.59 12.86
N ALA A 222 28.91 8.30 12.68
CA ALA A 222 28.71 9.19 11.53
C ALA A 222 27.82 10.41 11.82
N THR A 223 27.88 11.39 10.92
CA THR A 223 26.89 12.47 10.87
C THR A 223 25.58 11.92 10.31
N VAL A 224 24.58 11.73 11.17
CA VAL A 224 23.27 11.17 10.79
C VAL A 224 22.28 12.26 10.41
N LEU A 225 21.64 12.11 9.24
CA LEU A 225 20.51 12.93 8.79
C LEU A 225 19.22 12.10 8.86
N VAL A 226 18.17 12.66 9.47
CA VAL A 226 16.85 12.02 9.62
C VAL A 226 15.74 12.87 9.01
N PRO A 227 14.57 12.30 8.66
CA PRO A 227 13.54 13.03 7.89
C PRO A 227 13.04 14.30 8.57
N GLU A 228 13.03 14.35 9.91
CA GLU A 228 12.60 15.53 10.68
C GLU A 228 13.51 16.75 10.48
N MET A 229 14.74 16.54 10.00
CA MET A 229 15.69 17.61 9.69
C MET A 229 15.40 18.28 8.34
N VAL A 230 14.51 17.72 7.52
CA VAL A 230 14.23 18.21 6.17
C VAL A 230 13.09 19.24 6.20
N PRO A 231 13.31 20.49 5.73
CA PRO A 231 12.24 21.47 5.65
C PRO A 231 11.12 21.01 4.70
N ARG A 232 9.85 21.21 5.10
CA ARG A 232 8.67 20.80 4.29
C ARG A 232 8.69 21.31 2.85
N ARG A 233 9.28 22.50 2.59
CA ARG A 233 9.42 23.06 1.24
C ARG A 233 10.37 22.24 0.37
N ALA A 234 11.50 21.80 0.92
CA ALA A 234 12.47 20.96 0.22
C ALA A 234 11.86 19.59 -0.10
N LEU A 235 11.15 19.01 0.87
CA LEU A 235 10.43 17.75 0.73
C LEU A 235 9.38 17.82 -0.39
N SER A 236 8.54 18.86 -0.40
CA SER A 236 7.53 19.04 -1.45
C SER A 236 8.14 19.25 -2.84
N ARG A 237 9.31 19.90 -2.92
CA ARG A 237 10.07 20.07 -4.17
C ARG A 237 10.60 18.74 -4.69
N ALA A 238 11.25 17.95 -3.84
CA ALA A 238 11.81 16.64 -4.20
C ALA A 238 10.71 15.67 -4.67
N LEU A 239 9.60 15.57 -3.94
CA LEU A 239 8.45 14.73 -4.36
C LEU A 239 7.83 15.18 -5.68
N SER A 240 7.87 16.48 -5.99
CA SER A 240 7.37 17.01 -7.25
C SER A 240 8.24 16.69 -8.46
N ALA A 241 9.52 16.37 -8.25
CA ALA A 241 10.42 15.99 -9.33
C ALA A 241 10.18 14.56 -9.82
N VAL A 242 9.36 13.79 -9.10
CA VAL A 242 9.10 12.37 -9.36
C VAL A 242 7.64 12.16 -9.72
N PRO A 243 7.33 11.34 -10.76
CA PRO A 243 5.96 10.96 -11.08
C PRO A 243 5.22 10.41 -9.86
N TYR A 244 4.06 10.99 -9.58
CA TYR A 244 3.15 10.61 -8.50
C TYR A 244 3.72 10.73 -7.06
N GLY A 245 4.85 11.43 -6.86
CA GLY A 245 5.46 11.54 -5.54
C GLY A 245 4.57 12.22 -4.50
N ARG A 246 3.63 13.09 -4.92
CA ARG A 246 2.65 13.75 -4.03
C ARG A 246 1.46 12.85 -3.68
N GLU A 247 1.32 11.73 -4.36
CA GLU A 247 0.24 10.77 -4.17
C GLU A 247 0.68 9.57 -3.35
N LEU A 248 1.96 9.52 -2.94
CA LEU A 248 2.44 8.63 -1.88
C LEU A 248 1.63 8.85 -0.60
N TRP A 249 1.60 7.83 0.24
CA TRP A 249 1.01 7.93 1.57
C TRP A 249 1.73 9.00 2.40
N SER A 250 1.00 9.66 3.30
CA SER A 250 1.44 10.90 3.92
C SER A 250 2.74 10.79 4.74
N PHE A 251 3.02 9.65 5.38
CA PHE A 251 4.29 9.46 6.09
C PHE A 251 5.42 9.02 5.14
N GLU A 252 5.07 8.30 4.10
CA GLU A 252 5.95 7.80 3.05
C GLU A 252 6.44 8.96 2.17
N GLN A 253 5.64 10.01 2.01
CA GLN A 253 6.10 11.29 1.48
C GLN A 253 7.26 11.86 2.29
N VAL A 254 7.22 11.74 3.62
CA VAL A 254 8.27 12.25 4.49
C VAL A 254 9.54 11.42 4.33
N ILE A 255 9.40 10.10 4.31
CA ILE A 255 10.50 9.14 4.12
C ILE A 255 11.13 9.32 2.73
N ALA A 256 10.35 9.10 1.68
CA ALA A 256 10.84 9.15 0.30
C ALA A 256 11.29 10.55 -0.10
N GLY A 257 10.54 11.59 0.28
CA GLY A 257 10.88 12.98 -0.05
C GLY A 257 12.17 13.45 0.63
N SER A 258 12.46 12.98 1.85
CA SER A 258 13.73 13.29 2.53
C SER A 258 14.90 12.58 1.88
N ALA A 259 14.76 11.28 1.58
CA ALA A 259 15.78 10.52 0.86
C ALA A 259 16.06 11.14 -0.52
N LEU A 260 15.02 11.45 -1.30
CA LEU A 260 15.15 12.11 -2.60
C LEU A 260 15.88 13.44 -2.51
N TYR A 261 15.52 14.28 -1.54
CA TYR A 261 16.18 15.56 -1.31
C TYR A 261 17.68 15.39 -1.06
N TRP A 262 18.08 14.45 -0.20
CA TRP A 262 19.49 14.21 0.08
C TRP A 262 20.25 13.60 -1.09
N LEU A 263 19.61 12.68 -1.81
CA LEU A 263 20.19 12.05 -2.98
C LEU A 263 20.34 13.07 -4.14
N GLU A 264 19.39 14.02 -4.29
CA GLU A 264 19.41 15.07 -5.33
C GLU A 264 20.59 16.02 -5.16
N ASP A 265 20.76 16.50 -3.93
CA ASP A 265 21.73 17.53 -3.61
C ASP A 265 23.07 16.92 -3.09
N SER A 266 23.27 15.59 -3.24
CA SER A 266 24.47 14.85 -2.78
C SER A 266 24.84 15.12 -1.31
N LEU A 267 23.81 15.22 -0.46
CA LEU A 267 23.93 15.60 0.95
C LEU A 267 24.33 14.44 1.87
N ILE A 268 24.34 13.21 1.34
CA ILE A 268 24.67 11.98 2.06
C ILE A 268 25.65 11.14 1.23
N ASP A 269 26.44 10.32 1.93
CA ASP A 269 27.40 9.38 1.37
C ASP A 269 26.85 7.94 1.35
N ALA A 270 25.86 7.66 2.20
CA ALA A 270 25.10 6.42 2.25
C ALA A 270 23.66 6.66 2.72
N LEU A 271 22.75 5.77 2.32
CA LEU A 271 21.34 5.77 2.71
C LEU A 271 21.00 4.47 3.46
N ILE A 272 20.24 4.57 4.54
CA ILE A 272 19.70 3.44 5.29
C ILE A 272 18.18 3.61 5.39
N LEU A 273 17.41 2.61 4.95
CA LEU A 273 15.97 2.49 5.20
C LEU A 273 15.74 1.51 6.35
N VAL A 274 15.04 1.96 7.39
CA VAL A 274 14.64 1.12 8.53
C VAL A 274 13.13 0.89 8.44
N SER A 275 12.74 -0.34 8.07
CA SER A 275 11.34 -0.71 7.79
C SER A 275 10.79 -1.59 8.91
N PRO A 276 9.55 -1.39 9.42
CA PRO A 276 8.85 -2.43 10.17
C PRO A 276 8.57 -3.62 9.26
N PHE A 277 8.61 -4.81 9.85
CA PHE A 277 8.05 -6.02 9.28
C PHE A 277 6.57 -5.81 8.92
N GLU A 278 6.14 -6.35 7.77
CA GLU A 278 4.78 -6.23 7.22
C GLU A 278 4.30 -4.80 6.91
N CYS A 279 5.23 -3.86 6.70
CA CYS A 279 4.91 -2.50 6.28
C CYS A 279 4.60 -2.42 4.77
N GLY A 280 3.31 -2.48 4.43
CA GLY A 280 2.87 -2.43 3.03
C GLY A 280 3.29 -1.18 2.25
N PRO A 281 3.10 0.05 2.74
CA PRO A 281 3.53 1.26 2.04
C PRO A 281 5.05 1.34 1.84
N GLU A 282 5.86 0.92 2.82
CA GLU A 282 7.32 0.97 2.69
C GLU A 282 7.85 -0.06 1.69
N ALA A 283 7.20 -1.23 1.53
CA ALA A 283 7.53 -2.16 0.46
C ALA A 283 7.39 -1.54 -0.96
N VAL A 284 6.57 -0.49 -1.11
CA VAL A 284 6.51 0.31 -2.34
C VAL A 284 7.66 1.33 -2.41
N VAL A 285 7.94 2.02 -1.30
CA VAL A 285 8.99 3.05 -1.21
C VAL A 285 10.38 2.44 -1.39
N GLU A 286 10.60 1.22 -0.91
CA GLU A 286 11.84 0.47 -1.01
C GLU A 286 12.33 0.38 -2.46
N VAL A 287 11.49 -0.19 -3.35
CA VAL A 287 11.81 -0.34 -4.78
C VAL A 287 12.13 1.00 -5.44
N PHE A 288 11.43 2.05 -5.02
CA PHE A 288 11.64 3.40 -5.52
C PHE A 288 12.99 3.98 -5.07
N LEU A 289 13.30 3.90 -3.76
CA LEU A 289 14.55 4.42 -3.22
C LEU A 289 15.77 3.64 -3.68
N GLU A 290 15.65 2.32 -3.82
CA GLU A 290 16.70 1.46 -4.33
C GLU A 290 17.09 1.89 -5.76
N ARG A 291 16.10 2.04 -6.65
CA ARG A 291 16.31 2.54 -8.02
C ARG A 291 17.00 3.90 -8.05
N GLU A 292 16.58 4.84 -7.20
CA GLU A 292 17.17 6.19 -7.16
C GLU A 292 18.58 6.21 -6.55
N ALA A 293 18.84 5.38 -5.55
CA ALA A 293 20.16 5.22 -4.95
C ALA A 293 21.15 4.59 -5.95
N GLU A 294 20.75 3.54 -6.67
CA GLU A 294 21.53 2.91 -7.75
C GLU A 294 21.88 3.90 -8.85
N ARG A 295 20.89 4.65 -9.33
CA ARG A 295 21.07 5.68 -10.37
C ARG A 295 22.13 6.71 -9.98
N ARG A 296 22.25 6.99 -8.69
CA ARG A 296 23.20 7.96 -8.12
C ARG A 296 24.46 7.33 -7.54
N ARG A 297 24.57 5.99 -7.59
CA ARG A 297 25.69 5.21 -7.03
C ARG A 297 25.92 5.49 -5.53
N ILE A 298 24.84 5.69 -4.79
CA ILE A 298 24.86 5.83 -3.34
C ILE A 298 24.60 4.46 -2.72
N PRO A 299 25.49 3.94 -1.85
CA PRO A 299 25.24 2.72 -1.09
C PRO A 299 23.93 2.80 -0.32
N PHE A 300 23.11 1.76 -0.43
CA PHE A 300 21.79 1.68 0.19
C PHE A 300 21.68 0.40 1.02
N LEU A 301 21.25 0.53 2.27
CA LEU A 301 20.98 -0.59 3.18
C LEU A 301 19.52 -0.57 3.61
N ILE A 302 18.87 -1.74 3.59
CA ILE A 302 17.53 -1.93 4.14
C ILE A 302 17.64 -2.77 5.40
N LEU A 303 17.12 -2.27 6.51
CA LEU A 303 17.05 -2.92 7.81
C LEU A 303 15.58 -3.13 8.19
N THR A 304 15.11 -4.37 8.05
CA THR A 304 13.77 -4.77 8.52
C THR A 304 13.81 -5.08 10.01
N VAL A 305 12.84 -4.55 10.75
CA VAL A 305 12.71 -4.68 12.21
C VAL A 305 11.38 -5.33 12.55
N ASP A 306 11.42 -6.32 13.46
CA ASP A 306 10.27 -7.10 13.91
C ASP A 306 10.35 -7.44 15.42
N GLU A 307 9.30 -8.05 15.96
CA GLU A 307 9.22 -8.60 17.32
C GLU A 307 10.35 -9.55 17.70
N GLN A 308 10.90 -10.31 16.74
CA GLN A 308 12.01 -11.24 16.95
C GLN A 308 13.38 -10.65 16.64
N SER A 309 13.45 -9.38 16.23
CA SER A 309 14.72 -8.76 15.84
C SER A 309 15.67 -8.63 17.03
N GLY A 310 16.71 -9.45 17.02
CA GLY A 310 17.79 -9.37 17.99
C GLY A 310 18.69 -8.16 17.75
N GLU A 311 19.07 -7.48 18.83
CA GLU A 311 19.96 -6.30 18.81
C GLU A 311 21.26 -6.57 18.01
N ALA A 312 21.92 -7.68 18.29
CA ALA A 312 23.21 -8.02 17.69
C ALA A 312 23.14 -8.11 16.15
N GLY A 313 22.08 -8.71 15.61
CA GLY A 313 21.93 -8.87 14.16
C GLY A 313 21.75 -7.55 13.42
N LEU A 314 21.01 -6.60 14.01
CA LEU A 314 20.82 -5.26 13.44
C LEU A 314 22.12 -4.43 13.54
N VAL A 315 22.78 -4.46 14.70
CA VAL A 315 24.00 -3.69 14.94
C VAL A 315 25.15 -4.17 14.05
N THR A 316 25.39 -5.47 13.95
CA THR A 316 26.49 -6.00 13.12
C THR A 316 26.29 -5.68 11.63
N ARG A 317 25.05 -5.74 11.11
CA ARG A 317 24.76 -5.35 9.73
C ARG A 317 24.98 -3.86 9.49
N MET A 318 24.61 -3.02 10.46
CA MET A 318 24.85 -1.59 10.44
C MET A 318 26.36 -1.28 10.42
N GLU A 319 27.13 -1.86 11.34
CA GLU A 319 28.59 -1.66 11.44
C GLU A 319 29.30 -2.13 10.17
N ALA A 320 29.02 -3.34 9.69
CA ALA A 320 29.62 -3.86 8.46
C ALA A 320 29.32 -3.00 7.22
N PHE A 321 28.12 -2.41 7.15
CA PHE A 321 27.78 -1.46 6.10
C PHE A 321 28.59 -0.18 6.21
N LEU A 322 28.71 0.41 7.41
CA LEU A 322 29.51 1.61 7.63
C LEU A 322 30.99 1.40 7.30
N ASP A 323 31.56 0.24 7.62
CA ASP A 323 32.94 -0.12 7.29
C ASP A 323 33.15 -0.15 5.77
N THR A 324 32.19 -0.76 5.05
CA THR A 324 32.21 -0.84 3.58
C THR A 324 32.15 0.55 2.93
N VAL A 325 31.30 1.44 3.45
CA VAL A 325 31.15 2.81 2.94
C VAL A 325 32.36 3.66 3.29
N SER A 326 32.89 3.55 4.50
CA SER A 326 34.06 4.31 4.96
C SER A 326 35.33 3.95 4.19
N GLY A 327 35.55 2.66 3.93
CA GLY A 327 36.65 2.19 3.07
C GLY A 327 36.53 2.70 1.63
N SER A 328 35.30 2.78 1.11
CA SER A 328 35.02 3.34 -0.22
C SER A 328 35.20 4.87 -0.27
N ALA A 329 34.85 5.58 0.81
CA ALA A 329 35.01 7.03 0.93
C ALA A 329 36.50 7.43 1.00
N ALA A 330 37.32 6.65 1.72
CA ALA A 330 38.79 6.83 1.77
C ALA A 330 39.44 6.70 0.38
N GLN A 331 38.93 5.81 -0.48
CA GLN A 331 39.39 5.67 -1.87
C GLN A 331 38.87 6.80 -2.78
N ARG A 332 37.67 7.34 -2.55
CA ARG A 332 37.13 8.50 -3.30
C ARG A 332 37.85 9.80 -2.96
N GLY A 333 38.35 9.95 -1.72
CA GLY A 333 39.13 11.11 -1.26
C GLY A 333 40.44 11.33 -2.02
N GLY A 334 41.04 10.28 -2.60
CA GLY A 334 42.22 10.39 -3.47
C GLY A 334 41.92 10.69 -4.95
N ALA A 335 40.66 10.51 -5.38
CA ALA A 335 40.24 10.69 -6.77
C ALA A 335 39.46 11.99 -7.02
N ALA A 336 39.15 12.76 -5.97
CA ALA A 336 38.37 14.00 -6.05
C ALA A 336 39.07 15.16 -6.80
N ALA A 337 40.36 15.02 -7.15
CA ALA A 337 41.10 15.99 -7.97
C ALA A 337 41.17 15.64 -9.47
N ALA A 338 40.63 14.51 -9.92
CA ALA A 338 40.75 14.10 -11.31
C ALA A 338 39.44 13.55 -11.89
N LYS A 339 38.68 14.49 -12.47
CA LYS A 339 37.71 14.37 -13.58
C LYS A 339 36.31 14.85 -13.20
N ASN A 340 36.11 16.17 -13.35
CA ASN A 340 35.00 16.66 -14.15
C ASN A 340 35.14 16.10 -15.58
N LYS A 341 34.87 14.81 -15.76
CA LYS A 341 34.32 14.37 -17.03
C LYS A 341 32.87 14.77 -16.92
N THR A 342 32.55 15.89 -17.57
CA THR A 342 31.28 16.02 -18.29
C THR A 342 30.92 14.61 -18.76
N LEU A 343 29.93 13.99 -18.13
CA LEU A 343 29.24 12.87 -18.72
C LEU A 343 28.56 13.47 -19.95
N SER A 344 29.34 13.58 -21.03
CA SER A 344 28.84 13.26 -22.33
C SER A 344 28.41 11.80 -22.22
N SER A 345 27.22 11.59 -21.67
CA SER A 345 26.31 10.71 -22.36
C SER A 345 26.20 11.32 -23.74
N THR A 346 27.05 10.84 -24.66
CA THR A 346 26.45 10.50 -25.94
C THR A 346 25.29 9.60 -25.50
N PRO A 347 24.02 9.99 -25.70
CA PRO A 347 22.96 9.02 -25.54
C PRO A 347 23.45 7.85 -26.38
N ALA A 348 23.43 6.61 -25.86
CA ALA A 348 23.38 5.48 -26.75
C ALA A 348 22.38 5.90 -27.81
N ARG A 349 22.87 6.10 -29.05
CA ARG A 349 22.11 6.75 -30.12
C ARG A 349 20.76 6.10 -30.03
N PHE A 350 19.73 6.86 -29.69
CA PHE A 350 18.37 6.33 -29.69
C PHE A 350 18.20 5.89 -31.12
N MET A 351 18.45 4.62 -31.39
CA MET A 351 17.91 3.96 -32.55
C MET A 351 16.43 4.08 -32.25
N PRO A 352 15.68 4.91 -32.99
CA PRO A 352 14.24 4.77 -32.91
C PRO A 352 14.00 3.27 -33.14
N PRO A 353 13.25 2.58 -32.25
CA PRO A 353 12.83 1.23 -32.57
C PRO A 353 12.27 1.31 -33.99
N SER A 354 12.80 0.45 -34.85
CA SER A 354 12.30 0.30 -36.21
C SER A 354 10.77 0.31 -36.15
N LEU A 355 10.13 1.20 -36.89
CA LEU A 355 8.67 1.25 -36.99
C LEU A 355 8.10 -0.14 -37.31
N PRO A 356 6.90 -0.44 -36.82
CA PRO A 356 6.61 -0.94 -35.48
C PRO A 356 6.67 -2.49 -35.43
N VAL A 357 7.18 -3.08 -34.34
CA VAL A 357 6.68 -4.42 -33.97
C VAL A 357 5.22 -4.20 -33.57
N LYS A 358 4.29 -4.85 -34.28
CA LYS A 358 2.87 -4.89 -33.91
C LYS A 358 2.75 -5.10 -32.40
N ARG A 359 2.04 -4.22 -31.68
CA ARG A 359 1.86 -4.38 -30.22
C ARG A 359 1.13 -5.69 -29.95
N LEU A 360 1.77 -6.56 -29.20
CA LEU A 360 1.19 -7.77 -28.66
C LEU A 360 0.99 -7.57 -27.16
N LEU A 361 -0.28 -7.40 -26.77
CA LEU A 361 -0.71 -7.00 -25.45
C LEU A 361 -0.78 -8.22 -24.50
N GLY A 362 -0.24 -8.07 -23.30
CA GLY A 362 -0.50 -8.94 -22.15
C GLY A 362 -1.20 -8.17 -21.03
N PHE A 363 -2.10 -8.82 -20.30
CA PHE A 363 -2.80 -8.20 -19.16
C PHE A 363 -3.07 -9.25 -18.08
N PRO A 364 -2.86 -8.94 -16.79
CA PRO A 364 -3.20 -9.86 -15.72
C PRO A 364 -4.70 -10.17 -15.72
N ASN A 365 -5.04 -11.43 -15.42
CA ASN A 365 -6.41 -11.85 -15.24
C ASN A 365 -6.99 -11.24 -13.96
N LEU A 366 -8.31 -11.08 -13.92
CA LEU A 366 -9.06 -10.75 -12.72
C LEU A 366 -10.21 -11.76 -12.62
N GLY A 367 -9.89 -12.94 -12.07
CA GLY A 367 -10.76 -14.11 -12.16
C GLY A 367 -11.12 -14.45 -13.61
N ARG A 368 -12.39 -14.77 -13.86
CA ARG A 368 -12.87 -15.22 -15.19
C ARG A 368 -13.02 -14.11 -16.23
N LEU A 369 -12.70 -12.86 -15.89
CA LEU A 369 -12.87 -11.72 -16.79
C LEU A 369 -11.83 -11.65 -17.90
N GLY A 370 -10.82 -12.53 -17.90
CA GLY A 370 -9.82 -12.61 -18.96
C GLY A 370 -10.45 -12.67 -20.36
N ALA A 371 -11.52 -13.45 -20.55
CA ALA A 371 -12.21 -13.54 -21.85
C ALA A 371 -12.91 -12.22 -22.26
N ALA A 372 -13.46 -11.49 -21.29
CA ALA A 372 -14.07 -10.18 -21.54
C ALA A 372 -13.00 -9.14 -21.90
N LEU A 373 -11.89 -9.10 -21.17
CA LEU A 373 -10.75 -8.21 -21.44
C LEU A 373 -10.07 -8.54 -22.79
N ALA A 374 -9.89 -9.83 -23.10
CA ALA A 374 -9.39 -10.26 -24.40
C ALA A 374 -10.29 -9.75 -25.54
N THR A 375 -11.61 -9.71 -25.36
CA THR A 375 -12.53 -9.19 -26.38
C THR A 375 -12.38 -7.69 -26.61
N LEU A 376 -12.04 -6.94 -25.55
CA LEU A 376 -11.79 -5.49 -25.65
C LEU A 376 -10.57 -5.20 -26.54
N PHE A 377 -9.49 -5.95 -26.36
CA PHE A 377 -8.20 -5.71 -27.02
C PHE A 377 -7.96 -6.55 -28.28
N ASN A 378 -8.66 -7.67 -28.44
CA ASN A 378 -8.30 -8.73 -29.37
C ASN A 378 -9.51 -9.31 -30.13
N ALA A 379 -10.54 -8.49 -30.42
CA ALA A 379 -11.71 -8.93 -31.19
C ALA A 379 -11.35 -9.59 -32.55
N ASP A 380 -10.19 -9.25 -33.11
CA ASP A 380 -9.66 -9.81 -34.36
C ASP A 380 -8.45 -10.77 -34.15
N ARG A 381 -8.21 -11.26 -32.93
CA ARG A 381 -7.19 -12.28 -32.52
C ARG A 381 -5.71 -11.99 -32.78
N GLU A 382 -5.36 -10.79 -33.19
CA GLU A 382 -4.03 -10.45 -33.68
C GLU A 382 -3.17 -9.57 -32.75
N ARG A 383 -3.70 -9.14 -31.61
CA ARG A 383 -3.13 -8.03 -30.81
C ARG A 383 -3.01 -8.27 -29.31
N ALA A 384 -3.63 -9.31 -28.77
CA ALA A 384 -3.40 -9.69 -27.37
C ALA A 384 -3.14 -11.18 -27.26
N ILE A 385 -2.33 -11.57 -26.29
CA ILE A 385 -2.19 -12.97 -25.91
C ILE A 385 -3.49 -13.42 -25.26
N ALA A 386 -3.90 -14.66 -25.54
CA ALA A 386 -5.05 -15.24 -24.87
C ALA A 386 -4.82 -15.27 -23.35
N PRO A 387 -5.87 -15.12 -22.52
CA PRO A 387 -5.72 -15.17 -21.07
C PRO A 387 -4.98 -16.43 -20.61
N LEU A 388 -3.83 -16.25 -19.96
CA LEU A 388 -3.05 -17.36 -19.40
C LEU A 388 -3.61 -17.73 -18.02
N PRO A 389 -3.89 -19.00 -17.72
CA PRO A 389 -4.39 -19.39 -16.40
C PRO A 389 -3.34 -19.11 -15.32
N VAL A 390 -3.78 -18.76 -14.11
CA VAL A 390 -2.88 -18.67 -12.95
C VAL A 390 -2.54 -20.08 -12.49
N THR A 391 -1.24 -20.36 -12.33
CA THR A 391 -0.72 -21.67 -11.92
C THR A 391 0.30 -21.53 -10.79
N LYS A 392 0.76 -22.66 -10.26
CA LYS A 392 1.86 -22.68 -9.28
C LYS A 392 3.12 -22.00 -9.85
N ARG A 393 3.43 -22.26 -11.12
CA ARG A 393 4.53 -21.62 -11.84
C ARG A 393 4.36 -20.10 -11.85
N THR A 394 3.16 -19.59 -12.15
CA THR A 394 2.86 -18.15 -12.12
C THR A 394 3.22 -17.53 -10.77
N VAL A 395 2.90 -18.19 -9.67
CA VAL A 395 3.22 -17.72 -8.32
C VAL A 395 4.72 -17.78 -8.03
N GLU A 396 5.40 -18.86 -8.40
CA GLU A 396 6.84 -19.04 -8.23
C GLU A 396 7.62 -17.94 -8.97
N LEU A 397 7.30 -17.69 -10.25
CA LEU A 397 7.90 -16.62 -11.06
C LEU A 397 7.66 -15.23 -10.48
N GLY A 398 6.51 -15.04 -9.83
CA GLY A 398 6.13 -13.79 -9.21
C GLY A 398 6.83 -13.53 -7.88
N ALA A 399 6.97 -14.58 -7.06
CA ALA A 399 7.66 -14.52 -5.76
C ALA A 399 9.15 -14.20 -5.92
N GLU A 400 9.78 -14.59 -7.03
CA GLU A 400 11.16 -14.21 -7.38
C GLU A 400 11.35 -12.69 -7.55
N LEU A 401 10.30 -11.96 -7.92
CA LEU A 401 10.37 -10.53 -8.28
C LEU A 401 9.67 -9.63 -7.26
N ALA A 402 8.67 -10.14 -6.55
CA ALA A 402 7.86 -9.35 -5.65
C ALA A 402 8.69 -8.92 -4.42
N PRO A 403 8.65 -7.63 -4.04
CA PRO A 403 9.24 -7.19 -2.78
C PRO A 403 8.57 -7.90 -1.61
N GLU A 404 9.34 -8.09 -0.52
CA GLU A 404 8.78 -8.60 0.73
C GLU A 404 7.63 -7.72 1.21
N PHE A 405 6.68 -8.32 1.93
CA PHE A 405 5.50 -7.66 2.50
C PHE A 405 4.51 -7.07 1.50
N MET A 406 4.77 -7.13 0.18
CA MET A 406 3.74 -6.80 -0.82
C MET A 406 2.60 -7.81 -0.78
N CYS A 407 1.39 -7.34 -1.07
CA CYS A 407 0.22 -8.20 -1.01
C CYS A 407 0.28 -9.28 -2.10
N TYR A 408 -0.18 -10.48 -1.75
CA TYR A 408 -0.12 -11.67 -2.63
C TYR A 408 -0.62 -11.44 -4.06
N PRO A 409 -1.70 -10.65 -4.33
CA PRO A 409 -2.09 -10.30 -5.70
C PRO A 409 -0.98 -9.65 -6.55
N LEU A 410 -0.05 -8.89 -5.96
CA LEU A 410 1.09 -8.34 -6.71
C LEU A 410 2.00 -9.46 -7.20
N ALA A 411 2.37 -10.40 -6.31
CA ALA A 411 3.22 -11.53 -6.67
C ALA A 411 2.58 -12.37 -7.79
N VAL A 412 1.28 -12.67 -7.67
CA VAL A 412 0.56 -13.42 -8.71
C VAL A 412 0.54 -12.65 -10.04
N THR A 413 0.19 -11.36 -10.01
CA THR A 413 0.03 -10.58 -11.25
C THR A 413 1.35 -10.25 -11.92
N ILE A 414 2.45 -10.00 -11.19
CA ILE A 414 3.77 -9.81 -11.79
C ILE A 414 4.33 -11.10 -12.39
N GLY A 415 4.08 -12.25 -11.74
CA GLY A 415 4.41 -13.55 -12.30
C GLY A 415 3.65 -13.82 -13.60
N GLN A 416 2.36 -13.49 -13.65
CA GLN A 416 1.57 -13.63 -14.87
C GLN A 416 2.02 -12.67 -15.98
N MET A 417 2.41 -11.44 -15.63
CA MET A 417 3.03 -10.50 -16.58
C MET A 417 4.30 -11.06 -17.20
N ARG A 418 5.15 -11.71 -16.40
CA ARG A 418 6.34 -12.41 -16.89
C ARG A 418 5.97 -13.53 -17.86
N GLU A 419 4.94 -14.32 -17.57
CA GLU A 419 4.46 -15.36 -18.51
C GLU A 419 3.97 -14.77 -19.83
N TYR A 420 3.30 -13.60 -19.82
CA TYR A 420 2.92 -12.92 -21.05
C TYR A 420 4.14 -12.46 -21.86
N LEU A 421 5.16 -11.91 -21.21
CA LEU A 421 6.40 -11.49 -21.88
C LEU A 421 7.13 -12.69 -22.49
N GLU A 422 7.20 -13.81 -21.79
CA GLU A 422 7.76 -15.08 -22.29
C GLU A 422 6.94 -15.64 -23.48
N ALA A 423 5.63 -15.43 -23.49
CA ALA A 423 4.75 -15.77 -24.61
C ALA A 423 4.81 -14.76 -25.79
N GLY A 424 5.70 -13.77 -25.73
CA GLY A 424 5.99 -12.82 -26.81
C GLY A 424 5.29 -11.46 -26.70
N ALA A 425 4.62 -11.16 -25.57
CA ALA A 425 4.06 -9.83 -25.36
C ALA A 425 5.19 -8.80 -25.31
N ASN A 426 4.99 -7.66 -25.97
CA ASN A 426 5.92 -6.53 -25.96
C ASN A 426 5.29 -5.29 -25.31
N THR A 427 4.04 -5.39 -24.88
CA THR A 427 3.29 -4.32 -24.23
C THR A 427 2.41 -4.95 -23.14
N LEU A 428 2.53 -4.46 -21.91
CA LEU A 428 1.71 -4.92 -20.79
C LEU A 428 0.70 -3.85 -20.39
N VAL A 429 -0.50 -4.28 -20.03
CA VAL A 429 -1.58 -3.39 -19.61
C VAL A 429 -1.91 -3.66 -18.14
N MET A 430 -1.92 -2.61 -17.33
CA MET A 430 -2.25 -2.69 -15.92
C MET A 430 -3.18 -1.56 -15.48
N VAL A 431 -4.08 -1.85 -14.54
CA VAL A 431 -4.91 -0.81 -13.93
C VAL A 431 -4.07 0.02 -12.96
N GLY A 432 -4.32 1.32 -12.92
CA GLY A 432 -3.69 2.25 -11.99
C GLY A 432 -4.70 3.13 -11.28
N GLY A 433 -4.25 3.85 -10.27
CA GLY A 433 -5.10 4.76 -9.51
C GLY A 433 -4.52 5.01 -8.13
N LYS A 434 -3.93 6.19 -7.93
CA LYS A 434 -3.29 6.52 -6.65
C LYS A 434 -4.34 6.76 -5.58
N GLY A 435 -4.30 5.97 -4.52
CA GLY A 435 -5.28 5.98 -3.45
C GLY A 435 -4.77 5.29 -2.21
N ARG A 436 -5.68 4.82 -1.36
CA ARG A 436 -5.34 4.15 -0.09
C ARG A 436 -4.67 2.79 -0.27
N CYS A 437 -4.97 2.10 -1.38
CA CYS A 437 -4.55 0.74 -1.66
C CYS A 437 -3.22 0.69 -2.44
N ARG A 438 -2.42 -0.36 -2.17
CA ARG A 438 -1.16 -0.65 -2.88
C ARG A 438 -1.35 -0.91 -4.37
N LEU A 439 -2.53 -1.38 -4.80
CA LEU A 439 -2.88 -1.55 -6.22
C LEU A 439 -2.59 -0.30 -7.05
N GLY A 440 -2.73 0.89 -6.46
CA GLY A 440 -2.41 2.15 -7.13
C GLY A 440 -0.95 2.30 -7.60
N TRP A 441 -0.05 1.46 -7.09
CA TRP A 441 1.38 1.45 -7.36
C TRP A 441 1.85 0.19 -8.11
N TYR A 442 0.96 -0.75 -8.40
CA TYR A 442 1.34 -2.01 -9.02
C TYR A 442 2.00 -1.77 -10.38
N ALA A 443 1.42 -0.95 -11.25
CA ALA A 443 1.94 -0.73 -12.59
C ALA A 443 3.39 -0.23 -12.59
N GLU A 444 3.72 0.78 -11.77
CA GLU A 444 5.07 1.34 -11.70
C GLU A 444 6.09 0.40 -11.04
N LEU A 445 5.66 -0.35 -10.02
CA LEU A 445 6.49 -1.35 -9.36
C LEU A 445 6.79 -2.51 -10.31
N GLN A 446 5.75 -3.08 -10.93
CA GLN A 446 5.85 -4.19 -11.87
C GLN A 446 6.71 -3.79 -13.08
N GLU A 447 6.54 -2.58 -13.61
CA GLU A 447 7.41 -2.05 -14.66
C GLU A 447 8.87 -1.99 -14.21
N THR A 448 9.14 -1.41 -13.03
CA THR A 448 10.51 -1.27 -12.51
C THR A 448 11.16 -2.63 -12.27
N LEU A 449 10.45 -3.56 -11.64
CA LEU A 449 10.96 -4.89 -11.28
C LEU A 449 11.21 -5.76 -12.51
N LEU A 450 10.26 -5.81 -13.46
CA LEU A 450 10.44 -6.57 -14.70
C LEU A 450 11.57 -6.01 -15.58
N LYS A 451 11.72 -4.67 -15.64
CA LYS A 451 12.85 -4.06 -16.35
C LYS A 451 14.19 -4.36 -15.69
N ARG A 452 14.26 -4.36 -14.36
CA ARG A 452 15.48 -4.78 -13.61
C ARG A 452 15.79 -6.27 -13.82
N ALA A 453 14.76 -7.10 -13.99
CA ALA A 453 14.90 -8.51 -14.36
C ALA A 453 15.33 -8.75 -15.83
N GLY A 454 15.47 -7.69 -16.63
CA GLY A 454 16.00 -7.76 -17.99
C GLY A 454 14.95 -7.79 -19.11
N TYR A 455 13.67 -7.60 -18.81
CA TYR A 455 12.63 -7.53 -19.83
C TYR A 455 12.50 -6.13 -20.43
N ASP A 456 12.41 -6.04 -21.76
CA ASP A 456 12.12 -4.80 -22.48
C ASP A 456 10.68 -4.82 -23.01
N PHE A 457 9.88 -3.83 -22.60
CA PHE A 457 8.46 -3.72 -22.95
C PHE A 457 7.89 -2.32 -22.66
N GLU A 458 6.74 -2.02 -23.27
CA GLU A 458 5.92 -0.84 -22.95
C GLU A 458 4.92 -1.17 -21.83
N MET A 459 4.93 -0.44 -20.71
CA MET A 459 3.86 -0.50 -19.71
C MET A 459 2.78 0.53 -20.03
N ILE A 460 1.53 0.08 -20.16
CA ILE A 460 0.36 0.92 -20.35
C ILE A 460 -0.51 0.88 -19.08
N THR A 461 -0.54 2.00 -18.36
CA THR A 461 -1.35 2.15 -17.15
C THR A 461 -2.71 2.76 -17.45
N ILE A 462 -3.78 2.04 -17.08
CA ILE A 462 -5.17 2.51 -17.20
C ILE A 462 -5.60 3.19 -15.90
N HIS A 463 -5.68 4.52 -15.94
CA HIS A 463 -6.24 5.32 -14.86
C HIS A 463 -7.75 5.54 -15.04
N SER A 464 -8.44 5.79 -13.92
CA SER A 464 -9.87 6.09 -13.94
C SER A 464 -10.18 7.35 -14.78
N PRO A 465 -11.20 7.31 -15.66
CA PRO A 465 -11.66 8.49 -16.38
C PRO A 465 -12.41 9.48 -15.49
N LEU A 466 -12.72 9.11 -14.23
CA LEU A 466 -13.48 9.94 -13.31
C LEU A 466 -12.57 10.81 -12.42
N PRO A 467 -12.95 12.07 -12.14
CA PRO A 467 -14.11 12.78 -12.70
C PRO A 467 -13.85 13.20 -14.17
N LEU A 468 -14.85 13.00 -15.04
CA LEU A 468 -14.72 13.15 -16.50
C LEU A 468 -14.20 14.53 -16.93
N ASN A 469 -14.63 15.58 -16.23
CA ASN A 469 -14.21 16.95 -16.53
C ASN A 469 -12.69 17.18 -16.40
N LYS A 470 -11.97 16.34 -15.66
CA LYS A 470 -10.51 16.43 -15.48
C LYS A 470 -9.77 15.35 -16.26
N ASN A 471 -10.29 14.12 -16.23
CA ASN A 471 -9.52 12.95 -16.64
C ASN A 471 -9.91 12.39 -18.03
N PHE A 472 -10.95 12.93 -18.68
CA PHE A 472 -11.40 12.42 -19.98
C PHE A 472 -10.37 12.56 -21.10
N ARG A 473 -9.69 13.70 -21.24
CA ARG A 473 -8.69 13.90 -22.32
C ARG A 473 -7.50 12.94 -22.20
N PRO A 474 -6.84 12.80 -21.03
CA PRO A 474 -5.79 11.79 -20.83
C PRO A 474 -6.29 10.37 -21.09
N PHE A 475 -7.51 10.05 -20.64
CA PHE A 475 -8.12 8.75 -20.87
C PHE A 475 -8.39 8.48 -22.36
N ALA A 476 -8.93 9.44 -23.10
CA ALA A 476 -9.17 9.32 -24.53
C ALA A 476 -7.87 9.14 -25.32
N ALA A 477 -6.80 9.85 -24.94
CA ALA A 477 -5.47 9.67 -25.52
C ALA A 477 -4.88 8.28 -25.22
N LEU A 478 -5.11 7.74 -24.02
CA LEU A 478 -4.74 6.37 -23.65
C LEU A 478 -5.49 5.34 -24.51
N VAL A 479 -6.81 5.51 -24.65
CA VAL A 479 -7.66 4.65 -25.50
C VAL A 479 -7.20 4.70 -26.96
N GLY A 480 -6.86 5.88 -27.48
CA GLY A 480 -6.29 6.04 -28.81
C GLY A 480 -4.95 5.32 -28.97
N ARG A 481 -4.07 5.35 -27.95
CA ARG A 481 -2.81 4.58 -27.95
C ARG A 481 -3.03 3.07 -27.90
N LEU A 482 -3.97 2.60 -27.07
CA LEU A 482 -4.28 1.17 -26.91
C LEU A 482 -4.94 0.57 -28.16
N LEU A 483 -5.78 1.35 -28.85
CA LEU A 483 -6.63 0.85 -29.94
C LEU A 483 -6.16 1.28 -31.34
N GLU A 484 -5.10 2.10 -31.42
CA GLU A 484 -4.52 2.68 -32.65
C GLU A 484 -5.59 3.34 -33.56
N ASP A 485 -5.33 3.59 -34.85
CA ASP A 485 -6.24 4.28 -35.80
C ASP A 485 -7.56 3.52 -36.12
N ARG A 486 -8.05 2.67 -35.22
CA ARG A 486 -9.35 2.01 -35.38
C ARG A 486 -10.48 3.05 -35.33
N PRO A 487 -11.49 2.91 -36.19
CA PRO A 487 -12.65 3.79 -36.14
C PRO A 487 -13.35 3.65 -34.78
N ALA A 488 -13.75 4.78 -34.21
CA ALA A 488 -14.39 4.85 -32.89
C ALA A 488 -15.61 3.91 -32.76
N SER A 489 -16.32 3.65 -33.86
CA SER A 489 -17.45 2.71 -33.91
C SER A 489 -17.05 1.28 -33.56
N LYS A 490 -15.89 0.79 -34.04
CA LYS A 490 -15.36 -0.55 -33.70
C LYS A 490 -14.91 -0.62 -32.24
N ILE A 491 -14.30 0.45 -31.74
CA ILE A 491 -13.87 0.56 -30.33
C ILE A 491 -15.09 0.44 -29.41
N ILE A 492 -16.13 1.22 -29.68
CA ILE A 492 -17.38 1.20 -28.89
C ILE A 492 -18.05 -0.17 -29.00
N SER A 493 -18.08 -0.77 -30.20
CA SER A 493 -18.64 -2.10 -30.41
C SER A 493 -17.90 -3.17 -29.59
N ASN A 494 -16.57 -3.19 -29.62
CA ASN A 494 -15.75 -4.13 -28.85
C ASN A 494 -15.92 -3.94 -27.33
N ALA A 495 -15.93 -2.68 -26.87
CA ALA A 495 -16.17 -2.37 -25.47
C ALA A 495 -17.56 -2.84 -25.02
N TRP A 496 -18.58 -2.66 -25.87
CA TRP A 496 -19.92 -3.17 -25.61
C TRP A 496 -19.97 -4.69 -25.56
N LEU A 497 -19.32 -5.39 -26.50
CA LEU A 497 -19.23 -6.84 -26.51
C LEU A 497 -18.50 -7.37 -25.26
N ALA A 498 -17.37 -6.76 -24.88
CA ALA A 498 -16.62 -7.10 -23.67
C ALA A 498 -17.47 -6.91 -22.41
N TYR A 499 -18.16 -5.78 -22.29
CA TYR A 499 -19.10 -5.53 -21.19
C TYR A 499 -20.21 -6.59 -21.12
N ARG A 500 -20.81 -6.94 -22.27
CA ARG A 500 -21.85 -7.97 -22.32
C ARG A 500 -21.33 -9.35 -21.95
N LYS A 501 -20.10 -9.73 -22.34
CA LYS A 501 -19.46 -10.96 -21.88
C LYS A 501 -19.28 -10.96 -20.36
N ALA A 502 -18.80 -9.87 -19.77
CA ALA A 502 -18.66 -9.76 -18.31
C ALA A 502 -20.01 -9.93 -17.58
N VAL A 503 -21.10 -9.35 -18.10
CA VAL A 503 -22.46 -9.53 -17.59
C VAL A 503 -22.91 -11.00 -17.63
N TYR A 504 -22.68 -11.68 -18.75
CA TYR A 504 -23.05 -13.10 -18.87
C TYR A 504 -22.20 -14.01 -18.00
N LEU A 505 -20.88 -13.75 -17.86
CA LEU A 505 -20.00 -14.51 -16.97
C LEU A 505 -20.47 -14.44 -15.53
N GLU A 506 -20.74 -13.24 -15.02
CA GLU A 506 -21.19 -13.06 -13.63
C GLU A 506 -22.58 -13.66 -13.39
N ALA A 507 -23.51 -13.50 -14.34
CA ALA A 507 -24.83 -14.12 -14.24
C ALA A 507 -24.77 -15.65 -14.26
N ALA A 508 -23.92 -16.22 -15.11
CA ALA A 508 -23.69 -17.65 -15.18
C ALA A 508 -23.01 -18.18 -13.92
N GLU A 509 -22.07 -17.43 -13.33
CA GLU A 509 -21.40 -17.83 -12.10
C GLU A 509 -22.37 -17.90 -10.91
N LYS A 510 -23.32 -16.95 -10.82
CA LYS A 510 -24.40 -17.01 -9.83
C LYS A 510 -25.29 -18.26 -10.01
N LEU A 511 -25.56 -18.66 -11.25
CA LEU A 511 -26.30 -19.89 -11.53
C LEU A 511 -25.48 -21.14 -11.22
N LEU A 512 -24.18 -21.13 -11.52
CA LEU A 512 -23.23 -22.19 -11.18
C LEU A 512 -23.22 -22.45 -9.67
N TYR A 513 -23.05 -21.41 -8.84
CA TYR A 513 -23.03 -21.56 -7.38
C TYR A 513 -24.36 -22.09 -6.82
N LYS A 514 -25.48 -21.61 -7.37
CA LYS A 514 -26.82 -22.12 -7.03
C LYS A 514 -27.00 -23.59 -7.39
N LEU A 515 -26.57 -23.99 -8.58
CA LEU A 515 -26.74 -25.35 -9.06
C LEU A 515 -25.79 -26.32 -8.36
N ARG A 516 -24.52 -25.95 -8.13
CA ARG A 516 -23.52 -26.78 -7.44
C ARG A 516 -24.01 -27.22 -6.06
N ALA A 517 -24.69 -26.33 -5.34
CA ALA A 517 -25.29 -26.63 -4.03
C ALA A 517 -26.48 -27.62 -4.09
N ARG A 518 -27.02 -27.88 -5.28
CA ARG A 518 -28.30 -28.60 -5.48
C ARG A 518 -28.20 -29.78 -6.44
N GLU A 519 -27.14 -29.89 -7.23
CA GLU A 519 -26.99 -30.92 -8.26
C GLU A 519 -26.95 -32.32 -7.64
N LYS A 520 -27.67 -33.27 -8.25
CA LYS A 520 -27.63 -34.68 -7.88
C LYS A 520 -26.34 -35.35 -8.35
N GLU A 521 -25.92 -35.02 -9.57
CA GLU A 521 -24.66 -35.51 -10.14
C GLU A 521 -23.57 -34.45 -9.94
N ARG A 522 -22.61 -34.73 -9.06
CA ARG A 522 -21.55 -33.77 -8.71
C ARG A 522 -20.65 -33.44 -9.90
N GLY A 523 -20.35 -32.16 -10.07
CA GLY A 523 -19.52 -31.63 -11.13
C GLY A 523 -20.24 -31.47 -12.48
N GLY A 524 -21.54 -31.76 -12.55
CA GLY A 524 -22.35 -31.51 -13.74
C GLY A 524 -22.44 -30.02 -14.07
N ALA A 525 -22.70 -29.20 -13.05
CA ALA A 525 -22.71 -27.74 -13.13
C ALA A 525 -21.37 -27.18 -13.65
N ASP A 526 -20.24 -27.68 -13.12
CA ASP A 526 -18.89 -27.26 -13.52
C ASP A 526 -18.55 -27.66 -14.97
N ARG A 527 -19.01 -28.82 -15.44
CA ARG A 527 -18.86 -29.23 -16.84
C ARG A 527 -19.67 -28.32 -17.77
N ALA A 528 -20.94 -28.10 -17.45
CA ALA A 528 -21.81 -27.23 -18.24
C ALA A 528 -21.30 -25.78 -18.29
N TYR A 529 -20.78 -25.28 -17.16
CA TYR A 529 -20.21 -23.94 -17.09
C TYR A 529 -18.95 -23.81 -17.94
N ARG A 530 -18.04 -24.79 -17.91
CA ARG A 530 -16.83 -24.78 -18.77
C ARG A 530 -17.16 -24.74 -20.26
N VAL A 531 -18.20 -25.47 -20.69
CA VAL A 531 -18.70 -25.40 -22.07
C VAL A 531 -19.20 -23.99 -22.39
N PHE A 532 -20.02 -23.41 -21.50
CA PHE A 532 -20.49 -22.04 -21.66
C PHE A 532 -19.35 -21.00 -21.74
N GLU A 533 -18.35 -21.11 -20.87
CA GLU A 533 -17.21 -20.21 -20.81
C GLU A 533 -16.39 -20.26 -22.11
N ALA A 534 -16.13 -21.45 -22.63
CA ALA A 534 -15.44 -21.64 -23.92
C ALA A 534 -16.25 -21.06 -25.10
N GLU A 535 -17.56 -21.33 -25.15
CA GLU A 535 -18.44 -20.77 -26.19
C GLU A 535 -18.53 -19.24 -26.11
N LEU A 536 -18.58 -18.68 -24.91
CA LEU A 536 -18.63 -17.24 -24.69
C LEU A 536 -17.32 -16.55 -25.07
N ALA A 537 -16.17 -17.19 -24.80
CA ALA A 537 -14.86 -16.69 -25.21
C ALA A 537 -14.79 -16.51 -26.74
N GLU A 538 -15.28 -17.50 -27.49
CA GLU A 538 -15.30 -17.49 -28.95
C GLU A 538 -16.41 -16.61 -29.57
N ALA A 539 -17.41 -16.20 -28.79
CA ALA A 539 -18.54 -15.44 -29.29
C ALA A 539 -18.16 -14.01 -29.72
N THR A 540 -18.45 -13.67 -30.98
CA THR A 540 -18.20 -12.35 -31.59
C THR A 540 -19.46 -11.50 -31.76
N SER A 541 -20.64 -12.00 -31.38
CA SER A 541 -21.91 -11.28 -31.49
C SER A 541 -22.80 -11.47 -30.27
N LEU A 542 -23.70 -10.50 -30.02
CA LEU A 542 -24.66 -10.57 -28.91
C LEU A 542 -25.58 -11.79 -29.01
N ARG A 543 -25.99 -12.17 -30.23
CA ARG A 543 -26.84 -13.36 -30.46
C ARG A 543 -26.11 -14.64 -30.06
N ALA A 544 -24.82 -14.77 -30.41
CA ALA A 544 -24.02 -15.93 -30.03
C ALA A 544 -23.85 -16.03 -28.50
N MET A 545 -23.54 -14.91 -27.84
CA MET A 545 -23.42 -14.84 -26.37
C MET A 545 -24.75 -15.19 -25.68
N GLN A 546 -25.87 -14.67 -26.20
CA GLN A 546 -27.19 -14.98 -25.66
C GLN A 546 -27.53 -16.46 -25.83
N LYS A 547 -27.20 -17.06 -26.98
CA LYS A 547 -27.46 -18.49 -27.24
C LYS A 547 -26.63 -19.39 -26.32
N SER A 548 -25.35 -19.09 -26.10
CA SER A 548 -24.53 -19.87 -25.15
C SER A 548 -25.08 -19.77 -23.73
N PHE A 549 -25.44 -18.55 -23.29
CA PHE A 549 -26.04 -18.35 -21.98
C PHE A 549 -27.39 -19.08 -21.81
N GLN A 550 -28.26 -19.02 -22.82
CA GLN A 550 -29.56 -19.73 -22.79
C GLN A 550 -29.40 -21.24 -22.67
N ARG A 551 -28.41 -21.84 -23.36
CA ARG A 551 -28.10 -23.27 -23.21
C ARG A 551 -27.69 -23.61 -21.78
N PHE A 552 -26.83 -22.77 -21.18
CA PHE A 552 -26.41 -22.97 -19.79
C PHE A 552 -27.56 -22.78 -18.80
N GLN A 553 -28.44 -21.80 -19.02
CA GLN A 553 -29.66 -21.62 -18.22
C GLN A 553 -30.58 -22.83 -18.30
N GLU A 554 -30.76 -23.39 -19.50
CA GLU A 554 -31.60 -24.58 -19.70
C GLU A 554 -31.02 -25.81 -19.00
N TYR A 555 -29.69 -26.00 -19.04
CA TYR A 555 -29.03 -27.01 -18.23
C TYR A 555 -29.29 -26.78 -16.73
N CYS A 556 -29.12 -25.55 -16.23
CA CYS A 556 -29.38 -25.24 -14.82
C CYS A 556 -30.82 -25.49 -14.38
N ARG A 557 -31.78 -25.34 -15.31
CA ARG A 557 -33.20 -25.56 -15.06
C ARG A 557 -33.56 -27.04 -15.01
N THR A 558 -32.97 -27.85 -15.88
CA THR A 558 -33.32 -29.25 -16.11
C THR A 558 -32.44 -30.25 -15.37
N ALA A 559 -31.25 -29.84 -14.92
CA ALA A 559 -30.31 -30.69 -14.20
C ALA A 559 -30.97 -31.32 -12.95
N PRO A 560 -30.83 -32.64 -12.72
CA PRO A 560 -31.38 -33.33 -11.57
C PRO A 560 -30.88 -32.73 -10.25
N ARG A 561 -31.77 -32.60 -9.26
CA ARG A 561 -31.47 -31.97 -7.97
C ARG A 561 -31.64 -32.93 -6.80
N VAL A 562 -30.88 -32.69 -5.75
CA VAL A 562 -31.02 -33.38 -4.46
C VAL A 562 -32.19 -32.77 -3.70
N GLU A 563 -33.12 -33.63 -3.26
CA GLU A 563 -34.24 -33.24 -2.38
C GLU A 563 -33.76 -33.00 -0.95
N GLY A 564 -34.48 -32.17 -0.19
CA GLY A 564 -34.20 -31.89 1.22
C GLY A 564 -34.24 -30.39 1.55
N PRO A 565 -33.78 -29.99 2.75
CA PRO A 565 -33.85 -28.60 3.21
C PRO A 565 -33.10 -27.62 2.30
N PRO A 566 -33.39 -26.31 2.32
CA PRO A 566 -32.61 -25.34 1.56
C PRO A 566 -31.12 -25.40 1.93
N PRO A 567 -30.19 -25.19 0.98
CA PRO A 567 -28.76 -25.16 1.29
C PRO A 567 -28.41 -24.02 2.24
N LEU A 568 -27.36 -24.22 3.04
CA LEU A 568 -26.76 -23.16 3.82
C LEU A 568 -26.23 -22.09 2.86
N ARG A 569 -26.52 -20.82 3.13
CA ARG A 569 -26.00 -19.71 2.34
C ARG A 569 -24.77 -19.15 3.02
N VAL A 570 -23.65 -19.15 2.31
CA VAL A 570 -22.35 -18.64 2.78
C VAL A 570 -21.92 -17.51 1.84
N ARG A 571 -21.58 -16.36 2.43
CA ARG A 571 -21.06 -15.22 1.67
C ARG A 571 -19.55 -15.15 1.78
N LEU A 572 -18.86 -15.11 0.64
CA LEU A 572 -17.42 -14.86 0.56
C LEU A 572 -17.17 -13.35 0.49
N ILE A 573 -16.36 -12.87 1.43
CA ILE A 573 -15.94 -11.48 1.60
C ILE A 573 -14.42 -11.47 1.74
N GLY A 574 -13.75 -10.51 1.10
CA GLY A 574 -12.30 -10.41 1.16
C GLY A 574 -11.74 -9.39 0.18
N GLU A 575 -10.42 -9.43 -0.01
CA GLU A 575 -9.75 -8.67 -1.04
C GLU A 575 -10.25 -9.10 -2.45
N ILE A 576 -10.50 -8.15 -3.35
CA ILE A 576 -11.21 -8.39 -4.60
C ILE A 576 -10.53 -9.43 -5.49
N TYR A 577 -9.19 -9.40 -5.59
CA TYR A 577 -8.45 -10.35 -6.40
C TYR A 577 -8.49 -11.74 -5.78
N ALA A 578 -8.28 -11.84 -4.46
CA ALA A 578 -8.32 -13.12 -3.76
C ALA A 578 -9.70 -13.79 -3.83
N VAL A 579 -10.79 -13.02 -3.80
CA VAL A 579 -12.15 -13.56 -3.95
C VAL A 579 -12.42 -14.02 -5.39
N LEU A 580 -11.94 -13.28 -6.40
CA LEU A 580 -12.25 -13.56 -7.81
C LEU A 580 -11.33 -14.59 -8.47
N GLU A 581 -10.06 -14.66 -8.06
CA GLU A 581 -9.08 -15.58 -8.64
C GLU A 581 -9.13 -16.93 -7.92
N ASN A 582 -9.72 -17.93 -8.60
CA ASN A 582 -9.94 -19.25 -8.02
C ASN A 582 -8.64 -19.94 -7.60
N PHE A 583 -7.55 -19.78 -8.36
CA PHE A 583 -6.27 -20.37 -7.97
C PHE A 583 -5.78 -19.83 -6.62
N VAL A 584 -5.94 -18.52 -6.41
CA VAL A 584 -5.45 -17.81 -5.20
C VAL A 584 -6.19 -18.25 -3.94
N ASN A 585 -7.49 -18.49 -4.02
CA ASN A 585 -8.29 -18.95 -2.89
C ASN A 585 -8.46 -20.48 -2.82
N HIS A 586 -7.70 -21.23 -3.61
CA HIS A 586 -7.79 -22.69 -3.69
C HIS A 586 -9.20 -23.20 -4.05
N ASP A 587 -9.82 -22.56 -5.03
CA ASP A 587 -11.15 -22.91 -5.56
C ASP A 587 -12.23 -22.94 -4.45
N LEU A 588 -12.16 -22.03 -3.46
CA LEU A 588 -12.97 -22.08 -2.24
C LEU A 588 -14.47 -22.20 -2.50
N ALA A 589 -15.00 -21.44 -3.47
CA ALA A 589 -16.42 -21.50 -3.84
C ALA A 589 -16.83 -22.87 -4.40
N ARG A 590 -15.91 -23.56 -5.09
CA ARG A 590 -16.11 -24.92 -5.56
C ARG A 590 -15.99 -25.92 -4.42
N ALA A 591 -14.96 -25.81 -3.60
CA ALA A 591 -14.75 -26.68 -2.44
C ALA A 591 -15.98 -26.69 -1.51
N LEU A 592 -16.50 -25.51 -1.15
CA LEU A 592 -17.70 -25.38 -0.31
C LEU A 592 -18.95 -25.96 -0.99
N GLY A 593 -19.18 -25.63 -2.25
CA GLY A 593 -20.38 -26.10 -2.96
C GLY A 593 -20.38 -27.61 -3.25
N SER A 594 -19.21 -28.25 -3.24
CA SER A 594 -19.01 -29.67 -3.53
C SER A 594 -18.94 -30.58 -2.29
N LEU A 595 -19.13 -30.05 -1.08
CA LEU A 595 -19.20 -30.87 0.14
C LEU A 595 -20.35 -31.88 0.08
N ASN A 596 -20.09 -33.12 0.48
CA ASN A 596 -21.05 -34.24 0.36
C ASN A 596 -22.18 -34.17 1.39
N GLU A 597 -21.84 -33.82 2.64
CA GLU A 597 -22.77 -33.87 3.78
C GLU A 597 -23.58 -32.58 3.94
N ILE A 598 -22.97 -31.44 3.59
CA ILE A 598 -23.55 -30.11 3.76
C ILE A 598 -23.72 -29.47 2.39
N ARG A 599 -24.94 -29.07 2.07
CA ARG A 599 -25.22 -28.32 0.85
C ARG A 599 -24.99 -26.83 1.12
N ILE A 600 -23.99 -26.25 0.46
CA ILE A 600 -23.63 -24.84 0.62
C ILE A 600 -23.83 -24.10 -0.70
N GLU A 601 -24.68 -23.09 -0.69
CA GLU A 601 -24.78 -22.08 -1.74
C GLU A 601 -23.85 -20.92 -1.40
N VAL A 602 -22.89 -20.69 -2.30
CA VAL A 602 -21.90 -19.62 -2.14
C VAL A 602 -22.39 -18.35 -2.84
N GLU A 603 -22.27 -17.21 -2.16
CA GLU A 603 -22.48 -15.88 -2.72
C GLU A 603 -21.20 -15.07 -2.60
N THR A 604 -20.77 -14.37 -3.65
CA THR A 604 -19.65 -13.43 -3.60
C THR A 604 -20.19 -12.00 -3.49
N GLU A 605 -19.74 -11.24 -2.48
CA GLU A 605 -20.17 -9.84 -2.31
C GLU A 605 -19.58 -8.94 -3.40
N ILE A 606 -18.28 -9.11 -3.65
CA ILE A 606 -17.52 -8.26 -4.57
C ILE A 606 -17.46 -8.93 -5.94
N THR A 607 -18.05 -8.28 -6.93
CA THR A 607 -17.86 -8.59 -8.35
C THR A 607 -17.39 -7.34 -9.07
N VAL A 608 -16.76 -7.48 -10.24
CA VAL A 608 -16.32 -6.31 -11.01
C VAL A 608 -17.50 -5.45 -11.45
N LEU A 609 -18.66 -6.03 -11.79
CA LEU A 609 -19.83 -5.22 -12.14
C LEU A 609 -20.40 -4.50 -10.92
N ASN A 610 -20.44 -5.13 -9.75
CA ASN A 610 -20.82 -4.45 -8.52
C ASN A 610 -19.85 -3.31 -8.22
N TRP A 611 -18.54 -3.55 -8.35
CA TRP A 611 -17.53 -2.51 -8.17
C TRP A 611 -17.73 -1.35 -9.15
N LEU A 612 -17.98 -1.62 -10.44
CA LEU A 612 -18.27 -0.61 -11.45
C LEU A 612 -19.57 0.16 -11.13
N ARG A 613 -20.62 -0.52 -10.68
CA ARG A 613 -21.89 0.10 -10.26
C ARG A 613 -21.71 1.06 -9.10
N TYR A 614 -21.02 0.64 -8.04
CA TYR A 614 -20.80 1.48 -6.85
C TYR A 614 -19.83 2.63 -7.11
N ASN A 615 -18.73 2.39 -7.84
CA ASN A 615 -17.62 3.33 -7.93
C ASN A 615 -17.63 4.19 -9.20
N ILE A 616 -18.27 3.74 -10.29
CA ILE A 616 -18.32 4.48 -11.56
C ILE A 616 -19.73 5.00 -11.84
N PHE A 617 -20.73 4.13 -11.77
CA PHE A 617 -22.10 4.51 -12.14
C PHE A 617 -22.89 5.15 -10.99
N HIS A 618 -22.44 4.97 -9.74
CA HIS A 618 -23.15 5.37 -8.51
C HIS A 618 -24.62 4.89 -8.48
N THR A 619 -24.89 3.74 -9.09
CA THR A 619 -26.21 3.11 -9.12
C THR A 619 -26.28 2.03 -8.04
N PRO A 620 -27.38 1.97 -7.25
CA PRO A 620 -27.52 1.00 -6.17
C PRO A 620 -27.50 -0.46 -6.62
#